data_AF-A0A818W3D1-F1
#
_entry.id   AF-A0A818W3D1-F1
#
_cell.length_a   1.000
_cell.length_b   1.000
_cell.length_c   1.000
_cell.angle_alpha   90.00
_cell.angle_beta   90.00
_cell.angle_gamma   90.00
#
_symmetry.space_group_name_H-M   'P 1'
#
loop_
_entity.id
_entity.type
_entity.pdbx_description
1 polymer ?
#
loop_
_entity_poly.entity_id
_entity_poly.type
_entity_poly.pdbx_seq_one_letter_code
_entity_poly.pdbx_strand_id
1 'polypeptide(L)'
;MYVAMTYLRAPFLESLNEQLQQVCTSSKWHTRRVAMKFVQHTIFCNLFNARLYQKQLHELVFKCLFDEQFEVRTVASVTLSGFYQCGYIQVNEEDFVNIQDFIF
;
A
#
# COMPACT_ATOMS: atom_id res chain seq x y z
N MET A 1 -14.99 2.08 -4.41
CA MET A 1 -14.82 1.41 -3.09
C MET A 1 -15.52 0.05 -3.02
N TYR A 2 -16.73 -0.14 -3.57
CA TYR A 2 -17.38 -1.47 -3.57
C TYR A 2 -16.57 -2.59 -4.25
N VAL A 3 -15.82 -2.28 -5.32
CA VAL A 3 -14.94 -3.25 -6.01
C VAL A 3 -13.76 -3.72 -5.13
N ALA A 4 -13.33 -2.92 -4.15
CA ALA A 4 -12.25 -3.32 -3.23
C ALA A 4 -12.72 -4.38 -2.21
N MET A 5 -14.04 -4.49 -2.00
CA MET A 5 -14.64 -5.38 -1.00
C MET A 5 -15.07 -6.74 -1.56
N THR A 6 -14.85 -6.98 -2.85
CA THR A 6 -15.16 -8.28 -3.47
C THR A 6 -13.98 -9.25 -3.33
N TYR A 7 -14.28 -10.54 -3.27
CA TYR A 7 -13.25 -11.58 -3.31
C TYR A 7 -12.58 -11.59 -4.69
N LEU A 8 -11.30 -11.24 -4.73
CA LEU A 8 -10.55 -11.16 -5.98
C LEU A 8 -9.76 -12.45 -6.18
N ARG A 9 -9.80 -12.96 -7.41
CA ARG A 9 -8.99 -14.12 -7.81
C ARG A 9 -7.53 -13.71 -7.91
N ALA A 10 -6.60 -14.59 -7.53
CA ALA A 10 -5.16 -14.34 -7.57
C ALA A 10 -4.61 -13.64 -8.85
N PRO A 11 -4.94 -14.06 -10.09
CA PRO A 11 -4.40 -13.39 -11.29
C PRO A 11 -4.86 -11.92 -11.44
N PHE A 12 -6.01 -11.56 -10.86
CA PHE A 12 -6.47 -10.18 -10.88
C PHE A 12 -5.67 -9.29 -9.91
N LEU A 13 -5.16 -9.85 -8.81
CA LEU A 13 -4.31 -9.12 -7.86
C LEU A 13 -2.96 -8.74 -8.49
N GLU A 14 -2.41 -9.59 -9.36
CA GLU A 14 -1.17 -9.30 -10.08
C GLU A 14 -1.34 -8.14 -11.06
N SER A 15 -2.35 -8.19 -11.92
CA SER A 15 -2.67 -7.08 -12.83
C SER A 15 -3.00 -5.79 -12.09
N LEU A 16 -3.64 -5.91 -10.92
CA LEU A 16 -3.94 -4.77 -10.07
C LEU A 16 -2.66 -4.12 -9.52
N ASN A 17 -1.66 -4.91 -9.11
CA ASN A 17 -0.39 -4.37 -8.61
C ASN A 17 0.32 -3.50 -9.67
N GLU A 18 0.40 -3.97 -10.92
CA GLU A 18 1.00 -3.19 -12.02
C GLU A 18 0.25 -1.87 -12.26
N GLN A 19 -1.09 -1.92 -12.29
CA GLN A 19 -1.91 -0.72 -12.45
C GLN A 19 -1.75 0.25 -11.27
N LEU A 20 -1.66 -0.26 -10.03
CA LEU A 20 -1.47 0.57 -8.85
C LEU A 20 -0.11 1.26 -8.83
N GLN A 21 0.96 0.57 -9.27
CA GLN A 21 2.28 1.19 -9.41
C GLN A 21 2.24 2.37 -10.39
N GLN A 22 1.56 2.21 -11.54
CA GLN A 22 1.37 3.29 -12.50
C GLN A 22 0.55 4.44 -11.91
N VAL A 23 -0.55 4.14 -11.21
CA VAL A 23 -1.41 5.15 -10.61
C VAL A 23 -0.70 5.93 -9.50
N CYS A 24 0.19 5.28 -8.74
CA CYS A 24 1.01 5.95 -7.74
C CYS A 24 2.09 6.86 -8.33
N THR A 25 2.38 6.76 -9.65
CA THR A 25 3.20 7.74 -10.38
C THR A 25 2.40 8.88 -11.03
N SER A 26 1.09 8.92 -10.85
CA SER A 26 0.25 9.99 -11.39
C SER A 26 0.59 11.34 -10.76
N SER A 27 0.56 12.42 -11.57
CA SER A 27 0.79 13.80 -11.11
C SER A 27 -0.29 14.31 -10.13
N LYS A 28 -1.48 13.70 -10.13
CA LYS A 28 -2.60 14.12 -9.27
C LYS A 28 -2.54 13.38 -7.94
N TRP A 29 -2.18 14.09 -6.87
CA TRP A 29 -2.11 13.55 -5.51
C TRP A 29 -3.45 12.94 -5.03
N HIS A 30 -4.59 13.49 -5.47
CA HIS A 30 -5.91 12.92 -5.16
C HIS A 30 -6.05 11.49 -5.68
N THR A 31 -5.52 11.20 -6.86
CA THR A 31 -5.53 9.87 -7.46
C THR A 31 -4.65 8.91 -6.66
N ARG A 32 -3.44 9.34 -6.30
CA ARG A 32 -2.51 8.54 -5.48
C ARG A 32 -3.13 8.19 -4.12
N ARG A 33 -3.78 9.18 -3.47
CA ARG A 33 -4.51 8.99 -2.22
C ARG A 33 -5.66 7.98 -2.34
N VAL A 34 -6.48 8.08 -3.39
CA VAL A 34 -7.60 7.15 -3.60
C VAL A 34 -7.09 5.75 -3.93
N ALA A 35 -6.01 5.63 -4.71
CA ALA A 35 -5.37 4.36 -5.01
C ALA A 35 -4.88 3.69 -3.72
N MET A 36 -4.19 4.42 -2.83
CA MET A 36 -3.73 3.86 -1.56
C MET A 36 -4.89 3.38 -0.67
N LYS A 37 -5.99 4.15 -0.61
CA LYS A 37 -7.20 3.69 0.10
C LYS A 37 -7.80 2.42 -0.53
N PHE A 38 -7.75 2.31 -1.86
CA PHE A 38 -8.21 1.12 -2.57
C PHE A 38 -7.33 -0.10 -2.25
N VAL A 39 -6.00 0.07 -2.24
CA VAL A 39 -5.02 -0.95 -1.84
C VAL A 39 -5.32 -1.45 -0.43
N GLN A 40 -5.47 -0.52 0.52
CA GLN A 40 -5.74 -0.84 1.92
C GLN A 40 -6.98 -1.74 2.08
N HIS A 41 -8.12 -1.35 1.49
CA HIS A 41 -9.35 -2.13 1.60
C HIS A 41 -9.23 -3.48 0.88
N THR A 42 -8.63 -3.49 -0.30
CA THR A 42 -8.49 -4.70 -1.12
C THR A 42 -7.67 -5.78 -0.43
N ILE A 43 -6.55 -5.38 0.20
CA ILE A 43 -5.67 -6.30 0.93
C ILE A 43 -6.34 -6.80 2.21
N PHE A 44 -7.01 -5.95 2.97
CA PHE A 44 -7.73 -6.41 4.16
C PHE A 44 -8.84 -7.42 3.83
N CYS A 45 -9.57 -7.21 2.73
CA CYS A 45 -10.60 -8.16 2.29
C CYS A 45 -10.02 -9.46 1.71
N ASN A 46 -8.79 -9.45 1.21
CA ASN A 46 -8.17 -10.59 0.49
C ASN A 46 -6.83 -11.04 1.12
N LEU A 47 -6.69 -10.89 2.44
CA LEU A 47 -5.41 -10.99 3.16
C LEU A 47 -4.59 -12.24 2.80
N PHE A 48 -5.23 -13.41 2.72
CA PHE A 48 -4.57 -14.68 2.41
C PHE A 48 -4.01 -14.72 0.98
N ASN A 49 -4.78 -14.24 -0.01
CA ASN A 49 -4.34 -14.19 -1.40
C ASN A 49 -3.29 -13.09 -1.62
N ALA A 50 -3.42 -11.98 -0.89
CA ALA A 50 -2.50 -10.86 -0.97
C ALA A 50 -1.09 -11.20 -0.46
N ARG A 51 -0.91 -12.22 0.40
CA ARG A 51 0.42 -12.60 0.93
C ARG A 51 1.44 -12.94 -0.15
N LEU A 52 0.98 -13.45 -1.30
CA LEU A 52 1.84 -13.74 -2.46
C LEU A 52 2.52 -12.48 -3.04
N TYR A 53 1.93 -11.31 -2.80
CA TYR A 53 2.37 -10.02 -3.37
C TYR A 53 2.89 -9.05 -2.29
N GLN A 54 3.22 -9.56 -1.10
CA GLN A 54 3.62 -8.76 0.06
C GLN A 54 4.78 -7.82 -0.24
N LYS A 55 5.81 -8.29 -0.96
CA LYS A 55 7.01 -7.48 -1.26
C LYS A 55 6.66 -6.27 -2.14
N GLN A 56 5.90 -6.47 -3.20
CA GLN A 56 5.55 -5.41 -4.16
C GLN A 56 4.64 -4.36 -3.51
N LEU A 57 3.73 -4.81 -2.64
CA LEU A 57 2.82 -3.93 -1.91
C LEU A 57 3.55 -3.17 -0.78
N HIS A 58 4.54 -3.78 -0.13
CA HIS A 58 5.43 -3.11 0.81
C HIS A 58 6.19 -1.97 0.10
N GLU A 59 6.86 -2.26 -1.01
CA GLU A 59 7.57 -1.24 -1.81
C GLU A 59 6.65 -0.10 -2.26
N LEU A 60 5.42 -0.41 -2.68
CA LEU A 60 4.42 0.58 -3.06
C LEU A 60 4.02 1.50 -1.89
N VAL A 61 3.72 0.91 -0.73
CA VAL A 61 3.33 1.67 0.47
C VAL A 61 4.49 2.53 0.95
N PHE A 62 5.71 2.00 0.96
CA PHE A 62 6.92 2.76 1.30
C PHE A 62 7.14 3.93 0.34
N LYS A 63 7.03 3.73 -0.97
CA LYS A 63 7.14 4.82 -1.94
C LYS A 63 6.13 5.94 -1.67
N CYS A 64 4.90 5.60 -1.32
CA CYS A 64 3.87 6.59 -0.98
C CYS A 64 4.04 7.20 0.41
N LEU A 65 4.82 6.60 1.30
CA LEU A 65 5.17 7.17 2.60
C LEU A 65 6.08 8.39 2.44
N PHE A 66 6.95 8.37 1.42
CA PHE A 66 7.84 9.49 1.05
C PHE A 66 7.25 10.42 -0.02
N ASP A 67 5.93 10.36 -0.26
CA ASP A 67 5.27 11.23 -1.24
C ASP A 67 5.38 12.72 -0.86
N GLU A 68 5.41 13.62 -1.83
CA GLU A 68 5.44 15.08 -1.61
C GLU A 68 4.24 15.59 -0.80
N GLN A 69 3.07 14.96 -0.94
CA GLN A 69 1.82 15.45 -0.38
C GLN A 69 1.48 14.78 0.97
N PHE A 70 1.20 15.61 1.99
CA PHE A 70 0.93 15.15 3.36
C PHE A 70 -0.24 14.16 3.46
N GLU A 71 -1.32 14.36 2.72
CA GLU A 71 -2.51 13.52 2.75
C GLU A 71 -2.25 12.13 2.17
N VAL A 72 -1.34 12.01 1.20
CA VAL A 72 -0.91 10.71 0.65
C VAL A 72 -0.08 9.98 1.71
N ARG A 73 0.89 10.68 2.32
CA ARG A 73 1.72 10.13 3.41
C ARG A 73 0.91 9.65 4.60
N THR A 74 -0.09 10.43 5.02
CA THR A 74 -0.97 10.07 6.14
C THR A 74 -1.71 8.76 5.86
N VAL A 75 -2.26 8.61 4.65
CA VAL A 75 -2.96 7.38 4.27
C VAL A 75 -1.99 6.20 4.15
N ALA A 76 -0.79 6.41 3.61
CA ALA A 76 0.25 5.39 3.55
C ALA A 76 0.68 4.93 4.95
N SER A 77 0.88 5.85 5.90
CA SER A 77 1.21 5.54 7.30
C SER A 77 0.14 4.72 8.00
N VAL A 78 -1.15 5.10 7.86
CA VAL A 78 -2.27 4.33 8.41
C VAL A 78 -2.35 2.94 7.78
N THR A 79 -2.08 2.84 6.48
CA THR A 79 -2.09 1.56 5.75
C THR A 79 -0.96 0.65 6.22
N LEU A 80 0.25 1.19 6.33
CA LEU A 80 1.43 0.48 6.82
C LEU A 80 1.23 -0.02 8.26
N SER A 81 0.74 0.84 9.15
CA SER A 81 0.41 0.47 10.53
C SER A 81 -0.59 -0.68 10.58
N GLY A 82 -1.63 -0.63 9.75
CA GLY A 82 -2.61 -1.72 9.67
C GLY A 82 -2.01 -3.03 9.13
N PHE A 83 -1.08 -2.97 8.19
CA PHE A 83 -0.37 -4.15 7.68
C PHE A 83 0.55 -4.80 8.72
N TYR A 84 1.20 -4.00 9.57
CA TYR A 84 1.94 -4.53 10.72
C TYR A 84 1.00 -5.16 11.75
N GLN A 85 -0.11 -4.50 12.08
CA GLN A 85 -1.08 -5.00 13.06
C GLN A 85 -1.71 -6.33 12.66
N CYS A 86 -2.02 -6.54 11.38
CA CYS A 86 -2.58 -7.81 10.90
C CYS A 86 -1.51 -8.88 10.58
N GLY A 87 -0.22 -8.58 10.81
CA GLY A 87 0.89 -9.48 10.51
C GLY A 87 1.06 -9.74 9.00
N TYR A 88 0.56 -8.84 8.15
CA TYR A 88 0.74 -8.91 6.71
C TYR A 88 2.17 -8.54 6.31
N ILE A 89 2.74 -7.53 6.97
CA ILE A 89 4.14 -7.15 6.86
C ILE A 89 4.78 -7.41 8.22
N GLN A 90 5.96 -8.04 8.24
CA GLN A 90 6.80 -8.10 9.44
C GLN A 90 7.75 -6.92 9.43
N VAL A 91 7.98 -6.33 10.60
CA VAL A 91 8.89 -5.20 10.71
C VAL A 91 10.32 -5.71 10.54
N ASN A 92 10.99 -5.21 9.50
CA ASN A 92 12.41 -5.48 9.27
C ASN A 92 13.24 -4.30 9.81
N GLU A 93 14.49 -4.55 10.21
CA GLU A 93 15.42 -3.48 10.65
C GLU A 93 15.62 -2.40 9.58
N GLU A 94 15.58 -2.77 8.30
CA GLU A 94 15.67 -1.84 7.16
C GLU A 94 14.48 -0.85 7.10
N ASP A 95 13.29 -1.27 7.53
CA ASP A 95 12.10 -0.40 7.56
C ASP A 95 12.29 0.71 8.61
N PHE A 96 12.90 0.38 9.75
CA PHE A 96 13.17 1.34 10.82
C PHE A 96 14.21 2.39 10.41
N VAL A 97 15.26 1.99 9.68
CA VAL A 97 16.30 2.91 9.19
C VAL A 97 15.67 3.92 8.21
N ASN A 98 14.88 3.44 7.25
CA ASN A 98 14.22 4.32 6.28
C ASN A 98 13.22 5.30 6.94
N ILE A 99 12.53 4.89 8.00
CA ILE A 99 11.59 5.77 8.72
C ILE A 99 12.34 6.82 9.57
N GLN A 100 13.52 6.49 10.11
CA GLN A 100 14.32 7.46 10.85
C GLN A 100 14.80 8.62 9.96
N ASP A 101 15.18 8.34 8.71
CA ASP A 101 15.56 9.34 7.72
C ASP A 101 14.38 10.26 7.31
N PHE A 102 13.14 9.89 7.64
CA PHE A 102 11.95 10.70 7.35
C PHE A 102 11.62 11.73 8.44
N ILE A 103 12.08 11.51 9.68
CA ILE A 103 11.72 12.32 10.85
C ILE A 103 12.75 13.45 11.09
N PHE A 104 13.94 13.36 10.51
CA PHE A 104 15.00 14.38 10.55
C PHE A 104 15.12 15.12 9.20
#